data_AF-A0A926JIQ7-F1
#
_entry.id   AF-A0A926JIQ7-F1
#
_cell.length_a   1.000
_cell.length_b   1.000
_cell.length_c   1.000
_cell.angle_alpha   90.00
_cell.angle_beta   90.00
_cell.angle_gamma   90.00
#
_symmetry.space_group_name_H-M   'P 1'
#
loop_
_entity.id
_entity.type
_entity.pdbx_description
1 polymer ?
#
loop_
_entity_poly.entity_id
_entity_poly.type
_entity_poly.pdbx_seq_one_letter_code
_entity_poly.pdbx_strand_id
1 'polypeptide(L)' 'MMIPACRLADLPRGEALRLDIDPPVSVFHTDDGELFAIDDTCTHQ' A
#
# COMPACT_ATOMS: atom_id res chain seq x y z
N MET A 1 -0.07 -11.78 -12.01
CA MET A 1 -0.32 -10.50 -12.70
C MET A 1 0.26 -9.39 -11.85
N MET A 2 0.89 -8.37 -12.43
CA MET A 2 1.33 -7.19 -11.69
C MET A 2 0.30 -6.07 -11.84
N ILE A 3 0.00 -5.35 -10.76
CA ILE A 3 -0.94 -4.24 -10.76
C ILE A 3 -0.15 -2.95 -10.47
N PRO A 4 -0.23 -1.91 -11.32
CA PRO A 4 0.40 -0.64 -11.01
C PRO A 4 -0.33 0.04 -9.84
N ALA A 5 0.42 0.42 -8.81
CA ALA A 5 -0.15 1.13 -7.65
C ALA A 5 -0.21 2.66 -7.90
N CYS A 6 0.94 3.32 -7.95
CA CYS A 6 1.09 4.74 -8.29
C CYS A 6 2.54 5.04 -8.68
N ARG A 7 2.86 6.31 -8.97
CA ARG A 7 4.27 6.74 -9.04
C ARG A 7 4.80 6.92 -7.62
N LEU A 8 6.08 6.61 -7.40
CA LEU A 8 6.70 6.78 -6.09
C LEU A 8 6.64 8.23 -5.57
N ALA A 9 6.66 9.23 -6.46
CA ALA A 9 6.55 10.63 -6.09
C ALA A 9 5.16 11.01 -5.53
N ASP A 10 4.14 10.22 -5.85
CA ASP A 10 2.76 10.42 -5.38
C ASP A 10 2.48 9.67 -4.06
N LEU A 11 3.46 8.90 -3.55
CA LEU A 11 3.41 8.22 -2.26
C LEU A 11 4.65 8.59 -1.42
N PRO A 12 4.65 9.77 -0.77
CA PRO A 12 5.73 10.19 0.12
C PRO A 12 5.99 9.19 1.27
N ARG A 13 7.16 9.30 1.90
CA ARG A 13 7.47 8.54 3.12
C ARG A 13 6.47 8.89 4.23
N GLY A 14 6.05 7.89 4.97
CA GLY A 14 5.02 7.99 6.01
C GLY A 14 3.59 7.88 5.48
N GLU A 15 3.38 7.79 4.16
CA GLU A 15 2.06 7.70 3.56
C GLU A 15 1.70 6.28 3.09
N ALA A 16 0.39 6.09 2.86
CA ALA A 16 -0.18 4.84 2.38
C ALA A 16 -1.15 5.09 1.22
N LEU A 17 -1.18 4.14 0.27
CA LEU A 17 -2.15 4.08 -0.82
C LEU A 17 -2.91 2.77 -0.74
N ARG A 18 -4.24 2.85 -0.63
CA ARG A 18 -5.13 1.68 -0.75
C ARG A 18 -5.47 1.44 -2.22
N LEU A 19 -5.33 0.19 -2.65
CA LEU A 19 -5.80 -0.30 -3.94
C LEU A 19 -7.18 -0.94 -3.77
N ASP A 20 -8.16 -0.42 -4.52
CA ASP A 20 -9.52 -0.95 -4.57
C ASP A 20 -9.59 -2.19 -5.48
N ILE A 21 -8.99 -3.28 -5.00
CA ILE A 21 -8.98 -4.61 -5.61
C ILE A 21 -9.51 -5.64 -4.61
N ASP A 22 -9.72 -6.88 -5.05
CA ASP A 22 -10.23 -7.97 -4.21
C ASP A 22 -9.24 -9.16 -4.20
N PRO A 23 -8.64 -9.52 -3.03
CA PRO A 23 -8.76 -8.84 -1.73
C PRO A 23 -8.07 -7.45 -1.73
N PRO A 24 -8.49 -6.51 -0.85
CA PRO A 24 -7.92 -5.18 -0.81
C PRO A 24 -6.46 -5.20 -0.38
N VAL A 25 -5.65 -4.31 -0.96
CA VAL A 25 -4.22 -4.21 -0.64
C VAL A 25 -3.87 -2.76 -0.37
N SER A 26 -3.15 -2.51 0.73
CA SER A 26 -2.56 -1.21 1.02
C SER A 26 -1.06 -1.23 0.85
N VAL A 27 -0.54 -0.23 0.15
CA VAL A 27 0.88 0.00 -0.07
C VAL A 27 1.37 1.08 0.90
N PHE A 28 2.39 0.79 1.68
CA PHE A 28 2.99 1.69 2.66
C PHE A 28 4.40 2.08 2.24
N HIS A 29 4.72 3.37 2.31
CA HIS A 29 6.09 3.86 2.22
C HIS A 29 6.55 4.25 3.61
N THR A 30 7.42 3.45 4.21
CA THR A 30 7.88 3.70 5.59
C THR A 30 8.78 4.93 5.65
N ASP A 31 8.93 5.50 6.86
CA ASP A 31 9.86 6.61 7.10
C ASP A 31 11.31 6.25 6.76
N ASP A 32 11.67 4.97 6.91
CA ASP A 32 12.98 4.40 6.56
C ASP A 32 13.16 4.21 5.03
N GLY A 33 12.10 4.40 4.23
CA GLY A 33 12.14 4.35 2.77
C GLY A 33 11.86 2.97 2.18
N GLU A 34 11.34 2.03 2.95
CA GLU A 34 10.92 0.73 2.48
C GLU A 34 9.47 0.77 1.96
N LEU A 35 9.16 -0.12 1.02
CA LEU A 35 7.81 -0.26 0.46
C LEU A 35 7.24 -1.63 0.84
N PHE A 36 6.06 -1.63 1.46
CA PHE A 36 5.32 -2.84 1.80
C PHE A 36 3.97 -2.84 1.10
N ALA A 37 3.51 -4.01 0.67
CA ALA A 37 2.14 -4.23 0.22
C ALA A 37 1.52 -5.27 1.14
N ILE A 38 0.43 -4.90 1.81
CA ILE A 38 -0.20 -5.69 2.86
C ILE A 38 -1.67 -5.88 2.49
N ASP A 39 -2.20 -7.08 2.75
CA ASP A 39 -3.65 -7.31 2.73
C ASP A 39 -4.32 -6.35 3.71
N ASP A 40 -5.16 -5.47 3.19
CA ASP A 40 -5.86 -4.43 3.95
C ASP A 40 -7.26 -4.89 4.38
N THR A 41 -7.32 -6.16 4.75
CA THR A 41 -8.44 -6.79 5.42
C THR A 41 -8.21 -6.74 6.92
N CYS A 42 -9.04 -5.96 7.61
CA CYS A 42 -9.04 -5.91 9.06
C CYS A 42 -9.49 -7.27 9.62
N THR A 43 -8.63 -7.93 10.40
CA THR A 43 -8.95 -9.19 11.09
C THR A 43 -9.34 -8.99 12.55
N HIS A 44 -9.64 -7.75 12.97
CA HIS A 44 -10.06 -7.46 14.34
C HIS A 44 -11.37 -8.18 14.68
N GLN A 45 -11.53 -8.49 15.97
CA GLN A 45 -12.72 -9.08 16.57
C GLN A 45 -13.67 -7.99 17.06
#